data_AF-A0A418B7Q8-F1
#
_entry.id   AF-A0A418B7Q8-F1
#
_cell.length_a   1.000
_cell.length_b   1.000
_cell.length_c   1.000
_cell.angle_alpha   90.00
_cell.angle_beta   90.00
_cell.angle_gamma   90.00
#
_symmetry.space_group_name_H-M   'P 1'
#
loop_
_entity.id
_entity.type
_entity.pdbx_description
1 polymer ?
#
loop_
_entity_poly.entity_id
_entity_poly.type
_entity_poly.pdbx_seq_one_letter_code
_entity_poly.pdbx_strand_id
1 'polypeptide(L)'
;MVEVYVPTIAACFMNPDVLLRRNVLLMLTQLILQGYIKWKDSLLHYFLHLVVDDDAELAHLARHVLSGPLLQKTPHLFTTKFVETIFVLNNVILPSVSAVGLVMSDAEVHALSFCGADLFPNRWKIYHFMLNTMSDFQKVDVTGKLTRGILEEVSEQKLPLHDNAKDIQDNSVERVVQDTLLVLSSSEIKLTHGGAGDDDDELEPSSMKEATRKLASKLSKKNLMVNVIPVVIGVKHQLEAKRSPVMRYLLHYIQDLMTSFKEEVMDVLNTDPQLAKEIAFDLKQYKAMKLAKSRPSLGGGPAVLPGASIVPLGVTSTPLLKKHMTPLTRILRERRASFNDYSDGTLFSVLSWMSESSDCRRRGDENAGLLSDVQAENLAHRAYPHRPAGGVRSRGG
;
A
#
# COMPACT_ATOMS: atom_id res chain seq x y z
N MET A 1 -29.36 -25.69 15.84
CA MET A 1 -29.62 -26.88 14.98
C MET A 1 -29.42 -26.58 13.49
N VAL A 2 -30.01 -25.51 12.91
CA VAL A 2 -29.82 -25.17 11.46
C VAL A 2 -28.40 -24.74 11.12
N GLU A 3 -27.73 -24.10 12.07
CA GLU A 3 -26.41 -23.50 11.94
C GLU A 3 -25.25 -24.42 11.50
N VAL A 4 -25.39 -25.75 11.64
CA VAL A 4 -24.37 -26.74 11.24
C VAL A 4 -24.36 -26.94 9.73
N TYR A 5 -25.51 -26.73 9.07
CA TYR A 5 -25.67 -26.94 7.63
C TYR A 5 -25.31 -25.70 6.80
N VAL A 6 -25.08 -24.55 7.44
CA VAL A 6 -24.85 -23.28 6.75
C VAL A 6 -23.65 -23.35 5.79
N PRO A 7 -22.48 -23.89 6.15
CA PRO A 7 -21.36 -24.03 5.22
C PRO A 7 -21.72 -24.92 4.02
N THR A 8 -22.40 -26.04 4.25
CA THR A 8 -22.84 -26.96 3.19
C THR A 8 -23.82 -26.29 2.23
N ILE A 9 -24.77 -25.51 2.74
CA ILE A 9 -25.71 -24.76 1.92
C ILE A 9 -24.98 -23.64 1.16
N ALA A 10 -24.06 -22.93 1.81
CA ALA A 10 -23.27 -21.87 1.18
C ALA A 10 -22.34 -22.39 0.07
N ALA A 11 -21.82 -23.61 0.20
CA ALA A 11 -21.04 -24.27 -0.85
C ALA A 11 -21.81 -24.44 -2.17
N CYS A 12 -23.15 -24.41 -2.15
CA CYS A 12 -23.96 -24.38 -3.37
C CYS A 12 -23.72 -23.12 -4.23
N PHE A 13 -23.10 -22.05 -3.70
CA PHE A 13 -22.64 -20.92 -4.51
C PHE A 13 -21.53 -21.26 -5.49
N MET A 14 -20.88 -22.42 -5.35
CA MET A 14 -19.89 -22.92 -6.32
C MET A 14 -20.51 -23.87 -7.35
N ASN A 15 -21.82 -24.12 -7.26
CA ASN A 15 -22.50 -25.02 -8.17
C ASN A 15 -22.63 -24.39 -9.57
N PRO A 16 -22.44 -25.15 -10.67
CA PRO A 16 -22.60 -24.62 -12.02
C PRO A 16 -24.02 -24.11 -12.33
N ASP A 17 -25.06 -24.59 -11.64
CA ASP A 17 -26.44 -24.14 -11.85
C ASP A 17 -26.71 -22.75 -11.25
N VAL A 18 -26.88 -21.76 -12.12
CA VAL A 18 -27.19 -20.37 -11.78
C VAL A 18 -28.50 -20.26 -10.98
N LEU A 19 -29.51 -21.07 -11.29
CA LEU A 19 -30.79 -21.03 -10.57
C LEU A 19 -30.62 -21.50 -9.13
N LEU A 20 -29.83 -22.56 -8.90
CA LEU A 20 -29.49 -23.01 -7.57
C LEU A 20 -28.73 -21.92 -6.80
N ARG A 21 -27.68 -21.34 -7.39
CA ARG A 21 -26.92 -20.24 -6.75
C ARG A 21 -27.82 -19.08 -6.34
N ARG A 22 -28.71 -18.65 -7.24
CA ARG A 22 -29.68 -17.56 -7.00
C ARG A 22 -30.65 -17.90 -5.88
N ASN A 23 -31.24 -19.09 -5.88
CA ASN A 23 -32.20 -19.51 -4.86
C ASN A 23 -31.54 -19.60 -3.47
N VAL A 24 -30.32 -20.13 -3.42
CA VAL A 24 -29.54 -20.20 -2.18
C VAL A 24 -29.19 -18.80 -1.68
N LEU A 25 -28.85 -17.87 -2.57
CA LEU A 25 -28.53 -16.48 -2.20
C LEU A 25 -29.73 -15.83 -1.52
N LEU A 26 -30.90 -15.91 -2.14
CA LEU A 26 -32.13 -15.34 -1.61
C LEU A 26 -32.53 -16.00 -0.28
N MET A 27 -32.48 -17.33 -0.20
CA MET A 27 -32.80 -18.07 1.02
C MET A 27 -31.87 -17.70 2.18
N LEU A 28 -30.54 -17.77 1.99
CA LEU A 28 -29.57 -17.42 3.04
C LEU A 28 -29.72 -15.96 3.48
N THR A 29 -29.96 -15.06 2.52
CA THR A 29 -30.22 -13.65 2.82
C THR A 29 -31.44 -13.48 3.72
N GLN A 30 -32.57 -14.12 3.40
CA GLN A 30 -33.78 -14.05 4.22
C GLN A 30 -33.55 -14.60 5.64
N LEU A 31 -32.87 -15.75 5.75
CA LEU A 31 -32.56 -16.35 7.05
C LEU A 31 -31.66 -15.45 7.91
N ILE A 32 -30.67 -14.78 7.29
CA ILE A 32 -29.83 -13.80 7.99
C ILE A 32 -30.68 -12.61 8.42
N LEU A 33 -31.49 -12.03 7.53
CA LEU A 33 -32.32 -10.85 7.82
C LEU A 33 -33.36 -11.11 8.91
N GLN A 34 -33.97 -12.29 8.93
CA GLN A 34 -34.91 -12.72 9.97
C GLN A 34 -34.22 -13.13 11.28
N GLY A 35 -32.89 -13.28 11.29
CA GLY A 35 -32.11 -13.57 12.50
C GLY A 35 -32.06 -15.05 12.86
N TYR A 36 -32.44 -15.95 11.93
CA TYR A 36 -32.28 -17.39 12.10
C TYR A 36 -30.83 -17.85 11.94
N ILE A 37 -30.02 -17.08 11.18
CA ILE A 37 -28.59 -17.32 10.96
C ILE A 37 -27.80 -16.04 11.27
N LYS A 38 -26.66 -16.18 11.95
CA LYS A 38 -25.68 -15.11 12.16
C LYS A 38 -24.59 -15.15 11.09
N TRP A 39 -23.94 -14.01 10.84
CA TRP A 39 -22.69 -13.97 10.08
C TRP A 39 -21.63 -14.81 10.80
N LYS A 40 -21.38 -16.02 10.30
CA LYS A 40 -20.25 -16.86 10.69
C LYS A 40 -19.03 -16.52 9.83
N ASP A 41 -17.85 -16.92 10.30
CA ASP A 41 -16.56 -16.49 9.74
C ASP A 41 -16.42 -16.76 8.23
N SER A 42 -16.85 -17.93 7.75
CA SER A 42 -16.79 -18.27 6.32
C SER A 42 -17.91 -17.67 5.46
N LEU A 43 -19.07 -17.36 6.03
CA LEU A 43 -20.29 -17.09 5.24
C LEU A 43 -20.15 -15.84 4.35
N LEU A 44 -19.46 -14.81 4.85
CA LEU A 44 -19.20 -13.62 4.06
C LEU A 44 -18.42 -13.95 2.78
N HIS A 45 -17.40 -14.81 2.86
CA HIS A 45 -16.53 -15.13 1.72
C HIS A 45 -17.30 -15.83 0.60
N TYR A 46 -18.26 -16.69 0.94
CA TYR A 46 -19.19 -17.27 -0.03
C TYR A 46 -20.00 -16.19 -0.77
N PHE A 47 -20.56 -15.21 -0.04
CA PHE A 47 -21.27 -14.09 -0.67
C PHE A 47 -20.35 -13.20 -1.52
N LEU A 48 -19.12 -12.95 -1.07
CA LEU A 48 -18.13 -12.17 -1.83
C LEU A 48 -17.70 -12.90 -3.12
N HIS A 49 -17.71 -14.23 -3.15
CA HIS A 49 -17.47 -14.97 -4.38
C HIS A 49 -18.54 -14.68 -5.44
N LEU A 50 -19.81 -14.56 -5.03
CA LEU A 50 -20.91 -14.20 -5.93
C LEU A 50 -20.84 -12.75 -6.45
N VAL A 51 -20.13 -11.85 -5.78
CA VAL A 51 -19.96 -10.45 -6.26
C VAL A 51 -19.26 -10.41 -7.63
N VAL A 52 -18.48 -11.44 -7.94
CA VAL A 52 -17.72 -11.60 -9.19
C VAL A 52 -18.16 -12.83 -9.97
N ASP A 53 -19.40 -13.28 -9.78
CA ASP A 53 -20.00 -14.41 -10.51
C ASP A 53 -19.96 -14.18 -12.04
N ASP A 54 -19.84 -15.27 -12.79
CA ASP A 54 -19.86 -15.26 -14.26
C ASP A 54 -21.20 -14.79 -14.82
N ASP A 55 -22.31 -15.06 -14.11
CA ASP A 55 -23.63 -14.54 -14.44
C ASP A 55 -23.79 -13.10 -13.91
N ALA A 56 -23.91 -12.14 -14.83
CA ALA A 56 -23.93 -10.72 -14.51
C ALA A 56 -25.12 -10.30 -13.64
N GLU A 57 -26.29 -10.94 -13.84
CA GLU A 57 -27.50 -10.68 -13.08
C GLU A 57 -27.37 -11.17 -11.63
N LEU A 58 -26.82 -12.36 -11.43
CA LEU A 58 -26.52 -12.90 -10.11
C LEU A 58 -25.45 -12.06 -9.40
N ALA A 59 -24.39 -11.66 -10.10
CA ALA A 59 -23.36 -10.77 -9.55
C ALA A 59 -23.92 -9.39 -9.15
N HIS A 60 -24.87 -8.87 -9.93
CA HIS A 60 -25.59 -7.65 -9.57
C HIS A 60 -26.47 -7.84 -8.34
N LEU A 61 -27.25 -8.92 -8.28
CA LEU A 61 -28.09 -9.28 -7.15
C LEU A 61 -27.28 -9.45 -5.86
N ALA A 62 -26.15 -10.16 -5.93
CA ALA A 62 -25.25 -10.38 -4.79
C ALA A 62 -24.72 -9.04 -4.25
N ARG A 63 -24.26 -8.15 -5.14
CA ARG A 63 -23.84 -6.78 -4.77
C ARG A 63 -24.96 -6.01 -4.09
N HIS A 64 -26.16 -6.00 -4.67
CA HIS A 64 -27.31 -5.28 -4.13
C HIS A 64 -27.69 -5.76 -2.73
N VAL A 65 -27.77 -7.09 -2.56
CA VAL A 65 -28.12 -7.72 -1.29
C VAL A 65 -27.07 -7.44 -0.21
N LEU A 66 -25.78 -7.55 -0.55
CA LEU A 66 -24.67 -7.29 0.36
C LEU A 66 -24.59 -5.81 0.75
N SER A 67 -24.67 -4.87 -0.20
CA SER A 67 -24.53 -3.44 0.07
C SER A 67 -25.80 -2.81 0.66
N GLY A 68 -26.95 -3.46 0.53
CA GLY A 68 -28.24 -2.98 1.00
C GLY A 68 -28.65 -3.64 2.32
N PRO A 69 -29.60 -4.59 2.27
CA PRO A 69 -30.26 -5.11 3.46
C PRO A 69 -29.30 -5.81 4.44
N LEU A 70 -28.28 -6.51 3.94
CA LEU A 70 -27.33 -7.21 4.79
C LEU A 70 -26.37 -6.28 5.52
N LEU A 71 -25.86 -5.25 4.83
CA LEU A 71 -25.02 -4.24 5.48
C LEU A 71 -25.82 -3.38 6.46
N GLN A 72 -27.09 -3.08 6.18
CA GLN A 72 -27.97 -2.43 7.17
C GLN A 72 -28.12 -3.24 8.45
N LYS A 73 -28.21 -4.58 8.33
CA LYS A 73 -28.28 -5.47 9.48
C LYS A 73 -26.94 -5.60 10.21
N THR A 74 -25.81 -5.50 9.52
CA THR A 74 -24.47 -5.62 10.12
C THR A 74 -23.52 -4.57 9.53
N PRO A 75 -23.59 -3.31 10.01
CA PRO A 75 -22.91 -2.17 9.37
C PRO A 75 -21.38 -2.28 9.32
N HIS A 76 -20.78 -3.02 10.24
CA HIS A 76 -19.33 -3.19 10.35
C HIS A 76 -18.84 -4.49 9.70
N LEU A 77 -19.68 -5.20 8.93
CA LEU A 77 -19.35 -6.50 8.34
C LEU A 77 -18.04 -6.44 7.54
N PHE A 78 -17.96 -5.52 6.58
CA PHE A 78 -16.78 -5.40 5.74
C PHE A 78 -15.57 -4.85 6.50
N THR A 79 -15.74 -3.89 7.41
CA THR A 79 -14.59 -3.34 8.16
C THR A 79 -13.98 -4.35 9.12
N THR A 80 -14.78 -5.30 9.61
CA THR A 80 -14.33 -6.36 10.51
C THR A 80 -13.60 -7.46 9.74
N LYS A 81 -14.08 -7.80 8.54
CA LYS A 81 -13.59 -8.95 7.77
C LYS A 81 -12.59 -8.60 6.66
N PHE A 82 -12.26 -7.33 6.45
CA PHE A 82 -11.40 -6.90 5.33
C PHE A 82 -10.03 -7.57 5.33
N VAL A 83 -9.34 -7.61 6.48
CA VAL A 83 -8.01 -8.24 6.62
C VAL A 83 -8.11 -9.73 6.28
N GLU A 84 -9.06 -10.43 6.90
CA GLU A 84 -9.35 -11.85 6.67
C GLU A 84 -9.59 -12.14 5.18
N THR A 85 -10.38 -11.29 4.52
CA THR A 85 -10.67 -11.42 3.10
C THR A 85 -9.41 -11.34 2.23
N ILE A 86 -8.43 -10.48 2.52
CA ILE A 86 -7.18 -10.46 1.73
C ILE A 86 -6.45 -11.81 1.83
N PHE A 87 -6.39 -12.42 3.02
CA PHE A 87 -5.79 -13.74 3.22
C PHE A 87 -6.54 -14.82 2.45
N VAL A 88 -7.87 -14.88 2.59
CA VAL A 88 -8.72 -15.88 1.92
C VAL A 88 -8.60 -15.79 0.40
N LEU A 89 -8.71 -14.59 -0.18
CA LEU A 89 -8.67 -14.43 -1.62
C LEU A 89 -7.28 -14.74 -2.21
N ASN A 90 -6.20 -14.60 -1.43
CA ASN A 90 -4.85 -15.00 -1.85
C ASN A 90 -4.52 -16.47 -1.52
N ASN A 91 -5.44 -17.24 -0.93
CA ASN A 91 -5.24 -18.63 -0.50
C ASN A 91 -4.11 -18.79 0.53
N VAL A 92 -3.92 -17.81 1.41
CA VAL A 92 -2.85 -17.85 2.43
C VAL A 92 -3.41 -18.31 3.76
N ILE A 93 -3.04 -19.52 4.16
CA ILE A 93 -3.47 -20.15 5.41
C ILE A 93 -2.27 -20.17 6.35
N LEU A 94 -2.35 -19.47 7.48
CA LEU A 94 -1.28 -19.44 8.48
C LEU A 94 -1.84 -19.74 9.87
N PRO A 95 -1.08 -20.48 10.71
CA PRO A 95 -1.45 -20.69 12.10
C PRO A 95 -1.62 -19.37 12.88
N SER A 96 -0.83 -18.33 12.58
CA SER A 96 -0.99 -17.00 13.18
C SER A 96 -2.24 -16.26 12.67
N VAL A 97 -2.69 -16.55 11.45
CA VAL A 97 -3.94 -16.00 10.87
C VAL A 97 -5.18 -16.68 11.46
N SER A 98 -5.06 -17.92 11.97
CA SER A 98 -6.12 -18.52 12.79
C SER A 98 -6.43 -17.71 14.07
N ALA A 99 -5.44 -16.98 14.61
CA ALA A 99 -5.64 -16.04 15.73
C ALA A 99 -6.30 -14.71 15.31
N VAL A 100 -6.33 -14.39 14.00
CA VAL A 100 -7.05 -13.25 13.42
C VAL A 100 -8.54 -13.58 13.20
N GLY A 101 -8.98 -14.79 13.58
CA GLY A 101 -10.39 -15.21 13.55
C GLY A 101 -10.81 -15.95 12.28
N LEU A 102 -9.85 -16.41 11.47
CA LEU A 102 -10.13 -17.27 10.31
C LEU A 102 -10.51 -18.68 10.79
N VAL A 103 -11.81 -18.92 11.04
CA VAL A 103 -12.35 -20.24 11.34
C VAL A 103 -12.88 -20.86 10.05
N MET A 104 -11.96 -21.28 9.18
CA MET A 104 -12.27 -21.95 7.91
C MET A 104 -11.36 -23.16 7.75
N SER A 105 -11.86 -24.23 7.13
CA SER A 105 -11.00 -25.34 6.72
C SER A 105 -10.15 -24.94 5.51
N ASP A 106 -8.97 -25.55 5.38
CA ASP A 106 -8.07 -25.32 4.25
C ASP A 106 -8.76 -25.54 2.89
N ALA A 107 -9.65 -26.54 2.83
CA ALA A 107 -10.45 -26.84 1.65
C ALA A 107 -11.42 -25.71 1.28
N GLU A 108 -12.06 -25.08 2.27
CA GLU A 108 -12.97 -23.96 2.04
C GLU A 108 -12.21 -22.71 1.57
N VAL A 109 -11.07 -22.41 2.20
CA VAL A 109 -10.21 -21.29 1.77
C VAL A 109 -9.77 -21.49 0.33
N HIS A 110 -9.34 -22.71 -0.01
CA HIS A 110 -8.92 -23.02 -1.38
C HIS A 110 -10.06 -22.80 -2.39
N ALA A 111 -11.26 -23.29 -2.09
CA ALA A 111 -12.44 -23.16 -2.95
C ALA A 111 -12.91 -21.70 -3.13
N LEU A 112 -12.72 -20.86 -2.12
CA LEU A 112 -13.16 -19.46 -2.11
C LEU A 112 -12.10 -18.48 -2.62
N SER A 113 -10.87 -18.94 -2.79
CA SER A 113 -9.74 -18.09 -3.19
C SER A 113 -9.78 -17.70 -4.67
N PHE A 114 -9.12 -16.58 -4.98
CA PHE A 114 -8.81 -16.13 -6.33
C PHE A 114 -7.29 -16.01 -6.46
N CYS A 115 -6.58 -17.10 -6.18
CA CYS A 115 -5.13 -17.14 -6.08
C CYS A 115 -4.42 -16.79 -7.40
N GLY A 116 -3.26 -16.15 -7.33
CA GLY A 116 -2.42 -15.85 -8.51
C GLY A 116 -2.75 -14.55 -9.26
N ALA A 117 -1.89 -14.18 -10.22
CA ALA A 117 -1.97 -12.88 -10.91
C ALA A 117 -3.13 -12.77 -11.92
N ASP A 118 -3.59 -13.91 -12.44
CA ASP A 118 -4.66 -13.96 -13.44
C ASP A 118 -6.03 -13.68 -12.84
N LEU A 119 -6.26 -14.17 -11.62
CA LEU A 119 -7.49 -13.96 -10.87
C LEU A 119 -7.48 -12.68 -10.01
N PHE A 120 -6.37 -11.92 -10.02
CA PHE A 120 -6.30 -10.61 -9.39
C PHE A 120 -7.46 -9.64 -9.75
N PRO A 121 -7.97 -9.58 -11.00
CA PRO A 121 -9.12 -8.72 -11.31
C PRO A 121 -10.36 -9.03 -10.47
N ASN A 122 -10.58 -10.30 -10.12
CA ASN A 122 -11.69 -10.69 -9.26
C ASN A 122 -11.46 -10.23 -7.83
N ARG A 123 -10.25 -10.43 -7.30
CA ARG A 123 -9.86 -9.87 -5.97
C ARG A 123 -10.06 -8.36 -5.92
N TRP A 124 -9.59 -7.67 -6.96
CA TRP A 124 -9.67 -6.22 -7.06
C TRP A 124 -11.12 -5.71 -7.08
N LYS A 125 -12.00 -6.35 -7.87
CA LYS A 125 -13.44 -6.05 -7.86
C LYS A 125 -14.06 -6.21 -6.48
N ILE A 126 -13.68 -7.26 -5.74
CA ILE A 126 -14.17 -7.50 -4.38
C ILE A 126 -13.69 -6.41 -3.42
N TYR A 127 -12.39 -6.09 -3.42
CA TYR A 127 -11.83 -5.03 -2.56
C TYR A 127 -12.50 -3.67 -2.84
N HIS A 128 -12.65 -3.31 -4.13
CA HIS A 128 -13.36 -2.09 -4.53
C HIS A 128 -14.81 -2.09 -4.06
N PHE A 129 -15.52 -3.20 -4.24
CA PHE A 129 -16.91 -3.32 -3.79
C PHE A 129 -17.01 -3.05 -2.28
N MET A 130 -16.18 -3.71 -1.47
CA MET A 130 -16.17 -3.51 -0.01
C MET A 130 -15.86 -2.05 0.33
N LEU A 131 -14.81 -1.45 -0.23
CA LEU A 131 -14.43 -0.06 0.05
C LEU A 131 -15.50 0.96 -0.37
N ASN A 132 -16.16 0.75 -1.50
CA ASN A 132 -17.20 1.66 -2.01
C ASN A 132 -18.47 1.66 -1.16
N THR A 133 -18.69 0.63 -0.35
CA THR A 133 -19.82 0.58 0.60
C THR A 133 -19.50 1.17 1.97
N MET A 134 -18.24 1.52 2.23
CA MET A 134 -17.80 2.04 3.53
C MET A 134 -17.91 3.56 3.64
N SER A 135 -18.22 4.03 4.85
CA SER A 135 -18.10 5.44 5.21
C SER A 135 -16.65 5.90 5.36
N ASP A 136 -16.41 7.21 5.37
CA ASP A 136 -15.08 7.80 5.57
C ASP A 136 -14.41 7.29 6.87
N PHE A 137 -15.14 7.22 7.98
CA PHE A 137 -14.63 6.67 9.25
C PHE A 137 -14.26 5.18 9.14
N GLN A 138 -15.07 4.41 8.42
CA GLN A 138 -14.82 2.99 8.19
C GLN A 138 -13.57 2.76 7.33
N LYS A 139 -13.30 3.65 6.36
CA LYS A 139 -12.07 3.62 5.55
C LYS A 139 -10.83 3.94 6.38
N VAL A 140 -10.91 4.91 7.31
CA VAL A 140 -9.83 5.20 8.26
C VAL A 140 -9.57 3.99 9.17
N ASP A 141 -10.62 3.37 9.70
CA ASP A 141 -10.52 2.14 10.52
C ASP A 141 -9.85 1.00 9.75
N VAL A 142 -10.31 0.71 8.52
CA VAL A 142 -9.73 -0.34 7.68
C VAL A 142 -8.28 -0.05 7.32
N THR A 143 -7.92 1.20 7.06
CA THR A 143 -6.51 1.59 6.85
C THR A 143 -5.65 1.22 8.06
N GLY A 144 -6.13 1.53 9.27
CA GLY A 144 -5.45 1.13 10.51
C GLY A 144 -5.37 -0.39 10.69
N LYS A 145 -6.44 -1.12 10.38
CA LYS A 145 -6.48 -2.60 10.47
C LYS A 145 -5.56 -3.28 9.47
N LEU A 146 -5.48 -2.80 8.23
CA LEU A 146 -4.56 -3.31 7.21
C LEU A 146 -3.10 -3.06 7.59
N THR A 147 -2.82 -1.87 8.15
CA THR A 147 -1.49 -1.53 8.63
C THR A 147 -1.08 -2.46 9.77
N ARG A 148 -1.88 -2.57 10.83
CA ARG A 148 -1.54 -3.39 12.00
C ARG A 148 -1.62 -4.90 11.72
N GLY A 149 -2.69 -5.36 11.07
CA GLY A 149 -2.96 -6.78 10.89
C GLY A 149 -2.12 -7.47 9.81
N ILE A 150 -1.40 -6.71 8.98
CA ILE A 150 -0.58 -7.27 7.89
C ILE A 150 0.80 -6.63 7.86
N LEU A 151 0.88 -5.31 7.69
CA LEU A 151 2.18 -4.65 7.47
C LEU A 151 3.04 -4.64 8.74
N GLU A 152 2.45 -4.38 9.91
CA GLU A 152 3.15 -4.41 11.20
C GLU A 152 3.63 -5.82 11.54
N GLU A 153 2.78 -6.82 11.34
CA GLU A 153 3.13 -8.24 11.54
C GLU A 153 4.29 -8.70 10.62
N VAL A 154 4.42 -8.13 9.41
CA VAL A 154 5.59 -8.34 8.54
C VAL A 154 6.82 -7.61 9.07
N SER A 155 6.66 -6.35 9.49
CA SER A 155 7.73 -5.54 10.08
C SER A 155 8.34 -6.21 11.31
N GLU A 156 7.50 -6.80 12.16
CA GLU A 156 7.86 -7.54 13.37
C GLU A 156 8.25 -9.01 13.11
N GLN A 157 8.31 -9.44 11.84
CA GLN A 157 8.68 -10.79 11.41
C GLN A 157 7.75 -11.91 11.92
N LYS A 158 6.56 -11.60 12.40
CA LYS A 158 5.50 -12.56 12.76
C LYS A 158 4.80 -13.16 11.54
N LEU A 159 4.77 -12.41 10.44
CA LEU A 159 4.42 -12.88 9.10
C LEU A 159 5.71 -12.99 8.26
N PRO A 160 6.42 -14.15 8.31
CA PRO A 160 7.72 -14.28 7.68
C PRO A 160 7.61 -14.27 6.15
N LEU A 161 8.37 -13.38 5.53
CA LEU A 161 8.60 -13.39 4.09
C LEU A 161 9.67 -14.43 3.70
N HIS A 162 9.66 -14.87 2.46
CA HIS A 162 10.68 -15.75 1.91
C HIS A 162 11.99 -14.99 1.68
N ASP A 163 13.12 -15.68 1.89
CA ASP A 163 14.45 -15.10 1.68
C ASP A 163 14.82 -15.05 0.19
N ASN A 164 14.31 -16.00 -0.62
CA ASN A 164 14.56 -16.03 -2.05
C ASN A 164 13.29 -15.76 -2.84
N ALA A 165 13.41 -14.91 -3.87
CA ALA A 165 12.31 -14.58 -4.76
C ALA A 165 11.72 -15.78 -5.53
N LYS A 166 12.48 -16.89 -5.65
CA LYS A 166 12.04 -18.12 -6.33
C LYS A 166 11.05 -18.94 -5.49
N ASP A 167 11.09 -18.77 -4.18
CA ASP A 167 10.23 -19.52 -3.25
C ASP A 167 8.85 -18.87 -3.11
N ILE A 168 8.68 -17.66 -3.66
CA ILE A 168 7.43 -16.90 -3.63
C ILE A 168 6.41 -17.54 -4.58
N GLN A 169 5.45 -18.26 -4.01
CA GLN A 169 4.32 -18.85 -4.70
C GLN A 169 3.14 -17.87 -4.80
N ASP A 170 2.08 -18.31 -5.49
CA ASP A 170 0.86 -17.52 -5.67
C ASP A 170 0.01 -17.41 -4.39
N ASN A 171 0.28 -18.27 -3.41
CA ASN A 171 -0.34 -18.34 -2.09
C ASN A 171 0.63 -18.01 -0.95
N SER A 172 1.66 -17.20 -1.22
CA SER A 172 2.61 -16.75 -0.19
C SER A 172 2.22 -15.40 0.43
N VAL A 173 2.77 -15.11 1.61
CA VAL A 173 2.55 -13.85 2.36
C VAL A 173 2.83 -12.62 1.49
N GLU A 174 3.81 -12.69 0.59
CA GLU A 174 4.13 -11.62 -0.34
C GLU A 174 2.94 -11.19 -1.20
N ARG A 175 2.02 -12.11 -1.52
CA ARG A 175 0.82 -11.79 -2.32
C ARG A 175 -0.22 -11.04 -1.50
N VAL A 176 -0.36 -11.39 -0.23
CA VAL A 176 -1.15 -10.62 0.75
C VAL A 176 -0.59 -9.20 0.88
N VAL A 177 0.72 -9.06 1.11
CA VAL A 177 1.37 -7.75 1.23
C VAL A 177 1.21 -6.91 -0.05
N GLN A 178 1.35 -7.53 -1.22
CA GLN A 178 1.11 -6.86 -2.51
C GLN A 178 -0.31 -6.31 -2.60
N ASP A 179 -1.32 -7.14 -2.36
CA ASP A 179 -2.72 -6.72 -2.39
C ASP A 179 -3.01 -5.63 -1.36
N THR A 180 -2.49 -5.75 -0.13
CA THR A 180 -2.63 -4.73 0.93
C THR A 180 -2.07 -3.38 0.49
N LEU A 181 -0.85 -3.34 -0.06
CA LEU A 181 -0.23 -2.09 -0.53
C LEU A 181 -1.01 -1.47 -1.70
N LEU A 182 -1.55 -2.29 -2.60
CA LEU A 182 -2.39 -1.81 -3.70
C LEU A 182 -3.73 -1.26 -3.19
N VAL A 183 -4.37 -1.94 -2.25
CA VAL A 183 -5.61 -1.48 -1.60
C VAL A 183 -5.38 -0.15 -0.91
N LEU A 184 -4.28 0.00 -0.15
CA LEU A 184 -3.91 1.24 0.54
C LEU A 184 -3.57 2.39 -0.43
N SER A 185 -3.17 2.08 -1.67
CA SER A 185 -2.88 3.05 -2.73
C SER A 185 -4.11 3.38 -3.61
N SER A 186 -5.26 2.77 -3.33
CA SER A 186 -6.48 2.91 -4.14
C SER A 186 -7.15 4.28 -3.91
N SER A 187 -7.89 4.77 -4.90
CA SER A 187 -8.68 6.01 -4.74
C SER A 187 -9.86 5.82 -3.80
N GLU A 188 -10.32 4.58 -3.64
CA GLU A 188 -11.53 4.20 -2.95
C GLU A 188 -11.33 4.17 -1.45
N ILE A 189 -10.13 3.80 -0.99
CA ILE A 189 -9.78 3.85 0.44
C ILE A 189 -9.46 5.28 0.89
N LYS A 190 -9.01 6.14 -0.03
CA LYS A 190 -8.77 7.55 0.26
C LYS A 190 -10.08 8.22 0.59
N LEU A 191 -10.01 9.16 1.54
CA LEU A 191 -11.12 10.05 1.81
C LEU A 191 -11.36 10.89 0.57
N THR A 192 -12.58 10.89 0.04
CA THR A 192 -12.91 11.68 -1.16
C THR A 192 -12.52 13.13 -0.91
N HIS A 193 -11.58 13.66 -1.69
CA HIS A 193 -11.28 15.09 -1.76
C HIS A 193 -12.50 15.78 -2.38
N GLY A 194 -13.54 16.02 -1.57
CA GLY A 194 -14.59 16.94 -1.94
C GLY A 194 -14.01 18.33 -1.82
N GLY A 195 -13.89 19.03 -2.95
CA GLY A 195 -13.34 20.36 -3.03
C GLY A 195 -13.89 21.29 -1.95
N ALA A 196 -13.00 21.73 -1.10
CA ALA A 196 -12.90 23.09 -0.60
C ALA A 196 -11.39 23.33 -0.55
N GLY A 197 -10.97 24.53 -0.95
CA GLY A 197 -9.58 24.88 -1.05
C GLY A 197 -8.80 24.51 0.21
N ASP A 198 -7.51 24.33 0.00
CA ASP A 198 -6.48 24.58 0.99
C ASP A 198 -6.53 26.06 1.38
N ASP A 199 -7.63 26.49 1.99
CA ASP A 199 -7.73 27.72 2.74
C ASP A 199 -7.92 27.32 4.19
N ASP A 200 -6.96 27.78 4.97
CA ASP A 200 -6.94 27.93 6.42
C ASP A 200 -8.07 28.89 6.87
N ASP A 201 -9.30 28.60 6.45
CA ASP A 201 -10.47 29.37 6.82
C ASP A 201 -11.11 28.68 8.03
N GLU A 202 -11.09 29.42 9.14
CA GLU A 202 -11.89 29.33 10.37
C GLU A 202 -13.42 29.29 10.12
N LEU A 203 -13.87 28.76 8.97
CA LEU A 203 -15.28 28.56 8.69
C LEU A 203 -15.78 27.32 9.44
N GLU A 204 -16.61 27.61 10.44
CA GLU A 204 -17.47 26.66 11.13
C GLU A 204 -18.13 25.71 10.12
N PRO A 205 -18.10 24.38 10.35
CA PRO A 205 -18.68 23.43 9.42
C PRO A 205 -20.16 23.75 9.18
N SER A 206 -20.50 24.07 7.94
CA SER A 206 -21.84 24.50 7.55
C SER A 206 -22.89 23.39 7.71
N SER A 207 -22.45 22.14 7.86
CA SER A 207 -23.29 20.97 8.09
C SER A 207 -22.62 19.89 8.94
N MET A 208 -23.43 19.07 9.62
CA MET A 208 -22.95 17.89 10.35
C MET A 208 -22.15 16.91 9.47
N LYS A 209 -22.47 16.82 8.17
CA LYS A 209 -21.71 15.98 7.20
C LYS A 209 -20.32 16.54 6.93
N GLU A 210 -20.19 17.85 6.89
CA GLU A 210 -18.89 18.51 6.72
C GLU A 210 -18.03 18.40 7.98
N ALA A 211 -18.63 18.58 9.16
CA ALA A 211 -17.97 18.40 10.45
C ALA A 211 -17.43 16.97 10.61
N THR A 212 -18.26 15.96 10.32
CA THR A 212 -17.86 14.54 10.38
C THR A 212 -16.73 14.20 9.41
N ARG A 213 -16.73 14.79 8.21
CA ARG A 213 -15.62 14.65 7.25
C ARG A 213 -14.33 15.32 7.72
N LYS A 214 -14.41 16.57 8.23
CA LYS A 214 -13.23 17.28 8.80
C LYS A 214 -12.61 16.44 9.92
N LEU A 215 -13.43 15.83 10.77
CA LEU A 215 -12.98 14.92 11.84
C LEU A 215 -12.32 13.65 11.29
N ALA A 216 -12.93 12.99 10.29
CA ALA A 216 -12.34 11.80 9.67
C ALA A 216 -10.98 12.11 9.01
N SER A 217 -10.85 13.28 8.36
CA SER A 217 -9.58 13.76 7.79
C SER A 217 -8.50 13.95 8.86
N LYS A 218 -8.82 14.67 9.96
CA LYS A 218 -7.89 14.85 11.09
C LYS A 218 -7.45 13.51 11.70
N LEU A 219 -8.39 12.58 11.87
CA LEU A 219 -8.09 11.23 12.37
C LEU A 219 -7.21 10.45 11.40
N SER A 220 -7.47 10.56 10.09
CA SER A 220 -6.66 9.94 9.04
C SER A 220 -5.22 10.46 9.07
N LYS A 221 -5.01 11.78 9.11
CA LYS A 221 -3.67 12.40 9.19
C LYS A 221 -2.91 11.92 10.43
N LYS A 222 -3.56 11.94 11.60
CA LYS A 222 -2.97 11.43 12.84
C LYS A 222 -2.64 9.94 12.75
N ASN A 223 -3.55 9.12 12.22
CA ASN A 223 -3.32 7.69 12.03
C ASN A 223 -2.15 7.44 11.06
N LEU A 224 -2.01 8.25 10.02
CA LEU A 224 -0.90 8.14 9.07
C LEU A 224 0.45 8.37 9.74
N MET A 225 0.59 9.49 10.47
CA MET A 225 1.84 9.87 11.14
C MET A 225 2.23 8.89 12.24
N VAL A 226 1.27 8.52 13.09
CA VAL A 226 1.55 7.74 14.31
C VAL A 226 1.65 6.25 14.03
N ASN A 227 0.84 5.72 13.10
CA ASN A 227 0.74 4.27 12.89
C ASN A 227 1.27 3.82 11.52
N VAL A 228 0.87 4.48 10.43
CA VAL A 228 1.14 3.97 9.08
C VAL A 228 2.60 4.16 8.67
N ILE A 229 3.13 5.38 8.75
CA ILE A 229 4.48 5.69 8.26
C ILE A 229 5.56 4.87 9.00
N PRO A 230 5.56 4.76 10.35
CA PRO A 230 6.55 3.95 11.06
C PRO A 230 6.53 2.47 10.62
N VAL A 231 5.34 1.90 10.44
CA VAL A 231 5.19 0.52 9.97
C VAL A 231 5.67 0.35 8.53
N VAL A 232 5.37 1.32 7.64
CA VAL A 232 5.86 1.32 6.25
C VAL A 232 7.39 1.32 6.18
N ILE A 233 8.06 2.08 7.05
CA ILE A 233 9.52 2.09 7.18
C ILE A 233 10.02 0.73 7.66
N GLY A 234 9.39 0.15 8.68
CA GLY A 234 9.75 -1.18 9.17
C GLY A 234 9.61 -2.26 8.08
N VAL A 235 8.52 -2.24 7.31
CA VAL A 235 8.34 -3.13 6.15
C VAL A 235 9.42 -2.89 5.09
N LYS A 236 9.81 -1.64 4.81
CA LYS A 236 10.90 -1.32 3.87
C LYS A 236 12.17 -2.09 4.24
N HIS A 237 12.62 -1.98 5.49
CA HIS A 237 13.82 -2.66 5.96
C HIS A 237 13.74 -4.19 5.80
N GLN A 238 12.58 -4.79 6.10
CA GLN A 238 12.38 -6.23 5.91
C GLN A 238 12.44 -6.64 4.44
N LEU A 239 11.85 -5.86 3.54
CA LEU A 239 11.88 -6.12 2.10
C LEU A 239 13.30 -5.94 1.52
N GLU A 240 14.10 -5.02 2.04
CA GLU A 240 15.48 -4.77 1.62
C GLU A 240 16.41 -5.89 2.04
N ALA A 241 16.33 -6.28 3.32
CA ALA A 241 17.11 -7.39 3.86
C ALA A 241 16.92 -8.67 3.03
N LYS A 242 15.69 -8.90 2.56
CA LYS A 242 15.31 -10.08 1.75
C LYS A 242 15.39 -9.85 0.24
N ARG A 243 15.77 -8.65 -0.20
CA ARG A 243 15.77 -8.24 -1.63
C ARG A 243 14.47 -8.62 -2.35
N SER A 244 13.35 -8.43 -1.65
CA SER A 244 12.05 -8.95 -2.06
C SER A 244 11.51 -8.21 -3.30
N PRO A 245 10.92 -8.92 -4.28
CA PRO A 245 10.30 -8.28 -5.44
C PRO A 245 9.04 -7.48 -5.07
N VAL A 246 8.54 -7.60 -3.83
CA VAL A 246 7.43 -6.80 -3.28
C VAL A 246 7.83 -5.33 -3.11
N MET A 247 9.14 -5.02 -3.03
CA MET A 247 9.64 -3.65 -2.88
C MET A 247 9.01 -2.66 -3.87
N ARG A 248 8.77 -3.07 -5.12
CA ARG A 248 8.13 -2.21 -6.13
C ARG A 248 6.71 -1.77 -5.78
N TYR A 249 5.96 -2.57 -5.01
CA TYR A 249 4.62 -2.24 -4.53
C TYR A 249 4.71 -1.29 -3.34
N LEU A 250 5.71 -1.49 -2.47
CA LEU A 250 5.95 -0.59 -1.35
C LEU A 250 6.36 0.80 -1.85
N LEU A 251 7.27 0.88 -2.81
CA LEU A 251 7.67 2.14 -3.43
C LEU A 251 6.51 2.82 -4.16
N HIS A 252 5.60 2.04 -4.77
CA HIS A 252 4.37 2.60 -5.33
C HIS A 252 3.49 3.24 -4.25
N TYR A 253 3.32 2.56 -3.12
CA TYR A 253 2.54 3.09 -2.00
C TYR A 253 3.20 4.30 -1.35
N ILE A 254 4.51 4.27 -1.10
CA ILE A 254 5.27 5.42 -0.58
C ILE A 254 5.14 6.61 -1.53
N GLN A 255 5.24 6.38 -2.85
CA GLN A 255 5.04 7.44 -3.85
C GLN A 255 3.64 8.08 -3.72
N ASP A 256 2.62 7.25 -3.51
CA ASP A 256 1.23 7.70 -3.34
C ASP A 256 1.04 8.48 -2.03
N LEU A 257 1.66 8.02 -0.93
CA LEU A 257 1.70 8.76 0.34
C LEU A 257 2.37 10.12 0.21
N MET A 258 3.52 10.20 -0.45
CA MET A 258 4.24 11.48 -0.71
C MET A 258 3.42 12.46 -1.55
N THR A 259 2.48 11.95 -2.37
CA THR A 259 1.61 12.77 -3.20
C THR A 259 0.39 13.25 -2.43
N SER A 260 -0.20 12.40 -1.58
CA SER A 260 -1.45 12.69 -0.87
C SER A 260 -1.25 13.34 0.51
N PHE A 261 -0.10 13.17 1.15
CA PHE A 261 0.16 13.55 2.55
C PHE A 261 1.60 14.07 2.73
N LYS A 262 2.01 14.98 1.84
CA LYS A 262 3.40 15.44 1.75
C LYS A 262 3.92 15.98 3.08
N GLU A 263 3.15 16.84 3.74
CA GLU A 263 3.54 17.49 5.00
C GLU A 263 3.71 16.47 6.11
N GLU A 264 2.72 15.59 6.29
CA GLU A 264 2.73 14.57 7.33
C GLU A 264 3.90 13.59 7.16
N VAL A 265 4.21 13.22 5.91
CA VAL A 265 5.36 12.34 5.63
C VAL A 265 6.67 13.07 5.84
N MET A 266 6.79 14.33 5.44
CA MET A 266 8.00 15.14 5.68
C MET A 266 8.25 15.33 7.17
N ASP A 267 7.22 15.59 7.98
CA ASP A 267 7.35 15.74 9.43
C ASP A 267 7.95 14.51 10.10
N VAL A 268 7.50 13.31 9.70
CA VAL A 268 8.07 12.07 10.20
C VAL A 268 9.50 11.86 9.68
N LEU A 269 9.74 12.08 8.38
CA LEU A 269 11.06 11.90 7.78
C LEU A 269 12.11 12.92 8.26
N ASN A 270 11.68 14.08 8.75
CA ASN A 270 12.58 15.07 9.36
C ASN A 270 13.26 14.54 10.62
N THR A 271 12.67 13.55 11.29
CA THR A 271 13.28 12.89 12.46
C THR A 271 14.44 11.95 12.08
N ASP A 272 14.46 11.42 10.84
CA ASP A 272 15.55 10.61 10.30
C ASP A 272 15.96 11.07 8.89
N PRO A 273 16.88 12.04 8.80
CA PRO A 273 17.34 12.61 7.53
C PRO A 273 18.09 11.63 6.63
N GLN A 274 18.64 10.53 7.18
CA GLN A 274 19.32 9.51 6.39
C GLN A 274 18.28 8.63 5.68
N LEU A 275 17.28 8.16 6.42
CA LEU A 275 16.15 7.42 5.88
C LEU A 275 15.39 8.23 4.81
N ALA A 276 15.22 9.54 5.05
CA ALA A 276 14.61 10.45 4.09
C ALA A 276 15.35 10.46 2.74
N LYS A 277 16.68 10.52 2.76
CA LYS A 277 17.53 10.47 1.55
C LYS A 277 17.47 9.13 0.83
N GLU A 278 17.41 8.04 1.60
CA GLU A 278 17.30 6.69 1.06
C GLU A 278 15.99 6.52 0.30
N ILE A 279 14.86 6.86 0.92
CA ILE A 279 13.54 6.82 0.29
C ILE A 279 13.51 7.70 -0.97
N ALA A 280 14.11 8.90 -0.91
CA ALA A 280 14.22 9.80 -2.07
C ALA A 280 14.94 9.14 -3.25
N PHE A 281 16.06 8.48 -2.95
CA PHE A 281 16.88 7.79 -3.93
C PHE A 281 16.14 6.61 -4.56
N ASP A 282 15.46 5.81 -3.74
CA ASP A 282 14.67 4.66 -4.20
C ASP A 282 13.51 5.09 -5.09
N LEU A 283 12.79 6.16 -4.72
CA LEU A 283 11.70 6.72 -5.53
C LEU A 283 12.22 7.26 -6.89
N LYS A 284 13.39 7.91 -6.89
CA LYS A 284 14.02 8.40 -8.13
C LYS A 284 14.40 7.23 -9.04
N GLN A 285 15.02 6.18 -8.49
CA GLN A 285 15.32 4.97 -9.25
C GLN A 285 14.05 4.29 -9.78
N TYR A 286 13.03 4.13 -8.93
CA TYR A 286 11.77 3.51 -9.29
C TYR A 286 11.06 4.26 -10.44
N LYS A 287 11.04 5.60 -10.39
CA LYS A 287 10.49 6.43 -11.48
C LYS A 287 11.29 6.26 -12.77
N ALA A 288 12.63 6.27 -12.70
CA ALA A 288 13.48 6.05 -13.87
C ALA A 288 13.22 4.68 -14.52
N MET A 289 13.08 3.62 -13.70
CA MET A 289 12.72 2.27 -14.17
C MET A 289 11.32 2.23 -14.80
N LYS A 290 10.35 2.94 -14.22
CA LYS A 290 8.98 3.04 -14.76
C LYS A 290 8.95 3.76 -16.10
N LEU A 291 9.68 4.87 -16.23
CA LEU A 291 9.80 5.63 -17.48
C LEU A 291 10.49 4.83 -18.58
N ALA A 292 11.60 4.15 -18.26
CA ALA A 292 12.32 3.30 -19.20
C ALA A 292 11.45 2.17 -19.78
N LYS A 293 10.61 1.55 -18.94
CA LYS A 293 9.64 0.51 -19.38
C LYS A 293 8.45 1.07 -20.19
N SER A 294 8.23 2.37 -20.16
CA SER A 294 7.08 3.02 -20.80
C SER A 294 7.40 3.68 -22.14
N ARG A 295 8.68 3.87 -22.48
CA ARG A 295 9.07 4.27 -23.84
C ARG A 295 8.75 3.11 -24.79
N PRO A 296 7.90 3.30 -25.81
CA PRO A 296 7.80 2.31 -26.87
C PRO A 296 9.19 2.20 -27.48
N SER A 297 9.68 0.96 -27.66
CA SER A 297 10.79 0.71 -28.55
C SER A 297 10.35 1.19 -29.93
N LEU A 298 10.71 2.41 -30.30
CA LEU A 298 10.78 2.81 -31.70
C LEU A 298 11.68 1.76 -32.32
N GLY A 299 11.07 0.88 -33.12
CA GLY A 299 11.77 -0.19 -33.80
C GLY A 299 12.89 0.45 -34.59
N GLY A 300 14.12 0.26 -34.12
CA GLY A 300 15.28 0.34 -34.98
C GLY A 300 15.12 -0.79 -35.99
N GLY A 301 14.45 -0.50 -37.10
CA GLY A 301 14.55 -1.32 -38.28
C GLY A 301 16.04 -1.44 -38.63
N PRO A 302 16.53 -2.65 -38.96
CA PRO A 302 17.92 -2.77 -39.35
C PRO A 302 18.15 -1.89 -40.57
N ALA A 303 19.17 -1.04 -40.51
CA ALA A 303 19.64 -0.30 -41.68
C ALA A 303 19.99 -1.33 -42.76
N VAL A 304 19.17 -1.40 -43.80
CA VAL A 304 19.43 -2.23 -44.98
C VAL A 304 20.58 -1.56 -45.73
N LEU A 305 21.78 -2.14 -45.63
CA LEU A 305 22.84 -1.91 -46.60
C LEU A 305 22.42 -2.58 -47.92
N PRO A 306 22.55 -1.91 -49.07
CA PRO A 306 22.18 -2.48 -50.35
C PRO A 306 23.25 -3.48 -50.79
N GLY A 307 22.90 -4.77 -50.86
CA GLY A 307 23.67 -5.80 -51.55
C GLY A 307 24.17 -6.93 -50.67
N ALA A 308 23.28 -7.86 -50.31
CA ALA A 308 23.66 -9.24 -50.00
C ALA A 308 22.45 -10.17 -50.21
N SER A 309 22.67 -11.25 -50.95
CA SER A 309 21.68 -12.24 -51.37
C SER A 309 20.89 -12.87 -50.23
N ILE A 310 19.59 -13.05 -50.50
CA ILE A 310 18.62 -13.77 -49.68
C ILE A 310 18.97 -15.27 -49.70
N VAL A 311 19.24 -15.84 -48.53
CA VAL A 311 19.14 -17.29 -48.29
C VAL A 311 18.11 -17.48 -47.17
N PRO A 312 17.00 -18.22 -47.38
CA PRO A 312 16.00 -18.39 -46.34
C PRO A 312 16.46 -19.50 -45.38
N LEU A 313 16.98 -19.12 -44.21
CA LEU A 313 17.07 -20.02 -43.07
C LEU A 313 15.91 -19.76 -42.10
N GLY A 314 15.35 -20.87 -41.61
CA GLY A 314 14.03 -20.97 -41.03
C GLY A 314 13.74 -20.04 -39.86
N VAL A 315 12.50 -19.55 -39.85
CA VAL A 315 11.87 -18.89 -38.71
C VAL A 315 11.67 -19.95 -37.62
N THR A 316 12.63 -20.09 -36.71
CA THR A 316 12.36 -20.70 -35.42
C THR A 316 11.51 -19.71 -34.63
N SER A 317 10.20 -19.92 -34.66
CA SER A 317 9.25 -19.29 -33.76
C SER A 317 9.62 -19.65 -32.32
N THR A 318 10.37 -18.77 -31.65
CA THR A 318 10.48 -18.82 -30.19
C THR A 318 9.06 -18.73 -29.61
N PRO A 319 8.62 -19.65 -28.75
CA PRO A 319 7.29 -19.59 -28.17
C PRO A 319 7.22 -18.32 -27.32
N LEU A 320 6.32 -17.41 -27.68
CA LEU A 320 5.95 -16.27 -26.85
C LEU A 320 5.39 -16.82 -25.54
N LEU A 321 6.23 -16.90 -24.50
CA LEU A 321 5.78 -16.97 -23.12
C LEU A 321 4.80 -15.81 -22.93
N LYS A 322 3.50 -16.10 -22.84
CA LYS A 322 2.47 -15.12 -22.47
C LYS A 322 2.91 -14.56 -21.13
N LYS A 323 3.51 -13.38 -21.14
CA LYS A 323 4.03 -12.75 -19.93
C LYS A 323 2.83 -12.30 -19.11
N HIS A 324 2.40 -13.13 -18.16
CA HIS A 324 1.30 -12.82 -17.27
C HIS A 324 1.52 -11.44 -16.63
N MET A 325 0.49 -10.60 -16.69
CA MET A 325 0.59 -9.21 -16.25
C MET A 325 0.49 -9.16 -14.73
N THR A 326 1.49 -8.56 -14.09
CA THR A 326 1.47 -8.39 -12.63
C THR A 326 0.33 -7.47 -12.18
N PRO A 327 -0.23 -7.66 -10.97
CA PRO A 327 -1.27 -6.79 -10.41
C PRO A 327 -0.96 -5.29 -10.50
N LEU A 328 0.26 -4.89 -10.10
CA LEU A 328 0.69 -3.50 -10.16
C LEU A 328 0.75 -2.96 -11.60
N THR A 329 1.21 -3.78 -12.56
CA THR A 329 1.24 -3.36 -13.97
C THR A 329 -0.18 -3.17 -14.52
N ARG A 330 -1.13 -4.01 -14.09
CA ARG A 330 -2.54 -3.90 -14.48
C ARG A 330 -3.13 -2.56 -14.01
N ILE A 331 -3.02 -2.26 -12.70
CA ILE A 331 -3.52 -1.01 -12.12
C ILE A 331 -2.89 0.22 -12.78
N LEU A 332 -1.57 0.21 -12.98
CA LEU A 332 -0.88 1.33 -13.61
C LEU A 332 -1.33 1.58 -15.06
N ARG A 333 -1.75 0.55 -15.80
CA ARG A 333 -2.31 0.69 -17.15
C ARG A 333 -3.72 1.24 -17.13
N GLU A 334 -4.57 0.73 -16.24
CA GLU A 334 -5.95 1.22 -16.07
C GLU A 334 -5.96 2.71 -15.68
N ARG A 335 -5.11 3.12 -14.72
CA ARG A 335 -5.00 4.53 -14.30
C ARG A 335 -4.44 5.44 -15.40
N ARG A 336 -3.55 4.94 -16.28
CA ARG A 336 -3.04 5.69 -17.43
C ARG A 336 -4.11 5.88 -18.51
N ALA A 337 -5.02 4.91 -18.67
CA ALA A 337 -6.12 5.01 -19.62
C ALA A 337 -7.20 6.02 -19.15
N SER A 338 -7.28 6.29 -17.85
CA SER A 338 -8.32 7.14 -17.26
C SER A 338 -7.90 8.60 -16.97
N PHE A 339 -6.61 8.96 -16.94
CA PHE A 339 -6.17 10.32 -16.65
C PHE A 339 -4.94 10.78 -17.46
N ASN A 340 -5.05 11.99 -18.03
CA ASN A 340 -3.96 12.77 -18.61
C ASN A 340 -3.09 13.32 -17.46
N ASP A 341 -1.77 13.27 -17.60
CA ASP A 341 -0.76 13.36 -16.54
C ASP A 341 -0.81 14.70 -15.74
N TYR A 342 -1.11 14.64 -14.44
CA TYR A 342 -1.10 15.78 -13.51
C TYR A 342 -0.54 15.37 -12.13
N SER A 343 0.54 14.60 -12.08
CA SER A 343 1.17 14.19 -10.80
C SER A 343 2.68 14.39 -10.70
N ASP A 344 3.33 14.97 -11.72
CA ASP A 344 4.79 15.03 -11.77
C ASP A 344 5.43 16.18 -10.96
N GLY A 345 4.67 17.22 -10.62
CA GLY A 345 5.16 18.40 -9.89
C GLY A 345 5.42 18.17 -8.40
N THR A 346 4.58 17.36 -7.73
CA THR A 346 4.62 17.21 -6.27
C THR A 346 5.85 16.43 -5.80
N LEU A 347 6.22 15.35 -6.48
CA LEU A 347 7.44 14.59 -6.19
C LEU A 347 8.70 15.35 -6.59
N PHE A 348 8.65 16.17 -7.64
CA PHE A 348 9.78 17.04 -7.98
C PHE A 348 10.05 18.05 -6.88
N SER A 349 9.00 18.65 -6.30
CA SER A 349 9.10 19.53 -5.14
C SER A 349 9.70 18.83 -3.91
N VAL A 350 9.30 17.59 -3.63
CA VAL A 350 9.88 16.78 -2.53
C VAL A 350 11.35 16.49 -2.77
N LEU A 351 11.72 16.02 -3.97
CA LEU A 351 13.10 15.69 -4.31
C LEU A 351 14.00 16.94 -4.34
N SER A 352 13.47 18.09 -4.78
CA SER A 352 14.17 19.39 -4.71
C SER A 352 14.41 19.80 -3.26
N TRP A 353 13.38 19.75 -2.40
CA TRP A 353 13.49 20.07 -0.99
C TRP A 353 14.50 19.15 -0.26
N MET A 354 14.54 17.85 -0.60
CA MET A 354 15.50 16.90 -0.03
C MET A 354 16.94 17.19 -0.49
N SER A 355 17.11 17.66 -1.74
CA SER A 355 18.41 18.11 -2.25
C SER A 355 18.87 19.40 -1.55
N GLU A 356 17.97 20.39 -1.42
CA GLU A 356 18.24 21.68 -0.77
C GLU A 356 18.53 21.52 0.72
N SER A 357 17.79 20.66 1.43
CA SER A 357 18.04 20.34 2.85
C SER A 357 19.38 19.62 3.07
N SER A 358 19.86 18.89 2.06
CA SER A 358 21.19 18.27 2.08
C SER A 358 22.31 19.30 1.86
N ASP A 359 22.08 20.27 0.97
CA ASP A 359 23.03 21.35 0.66
C ASP A 359 23.12 22.41 1.76
N CYS A 360 22.00 22.76 2.41
CA CYS A 360 22.01 23.63 3.60
C CYS A 360 22.81 23.01 4.75
N ARG A 361 22.77 21.67 4.90
CA ARG A 361 23.55 20.98 5.93
C ARG A 361 25.03 20.88 5.59
N ARG A 362 25.39 20.64 4.32
CA ARG A 362 26.80 20.73 3.88
C ARG A 362 27.37 22.12 4.08
N ARG A 363 26.61 23.18 3.74
CA ARG A 363 27.03 24.56 4.00
C ARG A 363 27.09 24.88 5.50
N GLY A 364 26.22 24.28 6.31
CA GLY A 364 26.24 24.39 7.76
C GLY A 364 27.47 23.73 8.39
N ASP A 365 27.83 22.52 7.95
CA ASP A 365 29.02 21.79 8.40
C ASP A 365 30.32 22.43 7.86
N GLU A 366 30.32 22.96 6.62
CA GLU A 366 31.43 23.74 6.07
C GLU A 366 31.62 25.08 6.81
N ASN A 367 30.54 25.78 7.13
CA ASN A 367 30.62 27.00 7.95
C ASN A 367 30.99 26.70 9.41
N ALA A 368 30.58 25.57 9.98
CA ALA A 368 30.98 25.14 11.31
C ALA A 368 32.48 24.79 11.35
N GLY A 369 33.00 24.12 10.31
CA GLY A 369 34.44 23.88 10.12
C GLY A 369 35.24 25.18 9.97
N LEU A 370 34.76 26.12 9.16
CA LEU A 370 35.37 27.44 9.00
C LEU A 370 35.33 28.28 10.29
N LEU A 371 34.25 28.21 11.08
CA LEU A 371 34.15 28.87 12.39
C LEU A 371 35.12 28.26 13.42
N SER A 372 35.34 26.93 13.38
CA SER A 372 36.34 26.29 14.25
C SER A 372 37.78 26.63 13.86
N ASP A 373 38.08 26.77 12.57
CA ASP A 373 39.42 27.15 12.09
C ASP A 373 39.73 28.62 12.39
N VAL A 374 38.75 29.53 12.26
CA VAL A 374 38.91 30.95 12.61
C VAL A 374 39.01 31.17 14.13
N GLN A 375 38.40 30.29 14.94
CA GLN A 375 38.59 30.30 16.40
C GLN A 375 39.96 29.73 16.82
N ALA A 376 40.49 28.74 16.10
CA ALA A 376 41.83 28.19 16.33
C ALA A 376 42.95 29.19 15.98
N GLU A 377 42.82 29.95 14.88
CA GLU A 377 43.78 31.00 14.52
C GLU A 377 43.78 32.20 15.51
N ASN A 378 42.63 32.56 16.07
CA ASN A 378 42.55 33.64 17.07
C ASN A 378 43.13 33.28 18.45
N LEU A 379 43.25 31.99 18.76
CA LEU A 379 43.88 31.50 20.00
C LEU A 379 45.42 31.41 19.89
N ALA A 380 45.97 31.30 18.69
CA ALA A 380 47.43 31.28 18.47
C ALA A 380 48.09 32.67 18.62
N HIS A 381 47.33 33.76 18.42
CA HIS A 381 47.88 35.14 18.50
C HIS A 381 47.88 35.77 19.90
N ARG A 382 47.35 35.10 20.95
CA ARG A 382 47.17 35.70 22.29
C ARG A 382 48.13 35.19 23.37
N ALA A 383 49.15 34.40 23.03
CA ALA A 383 50.10 33.84 23.97
C ALA A 383 51.50 34.50 23.89
N TYR A 384 51.60 35.77 24.26
CA TYR A 384 52.87 36.38 24.71
C TYR A 384 52.60 37.40 25.81
N PRO A 385 52.90 37.11 27.09
CA PRO A 385 53.01 38.14 28.10
C PRO A 385 54.46 38.63 28.23
N HIS A 386 54.61 39.94 28.14
CA HIS A 386 55.81 40.71 28.43
C HIS A 386 56.28 40.52 29.88
N ARG A 387 57.60 40.38 30.03
CA ARG A 387 58.37 40.59 31.28
C ARG A 387 58.13 41.99 31.87
N PRO A 388 58.25 42.13 33.20
CA PRO A 388 58.87 43.31 33.79
C PRO A 388 60.12 42.98 34.62
N ALA A 389 60.98 43.99 34.75
CA ALA A 389 62.28 43.99 35.39
C ALA A 389 62.26 44.67 36.77
N GLY A 390 63.21 44.27 37.63
CA GLY A 390 63.65 44.96 38.87
C GLY A 390 62.87 44.53 40.13
N GLY A 391 63.45 44.25 41.29
CA GLY A 391 64.83 44.26 41.78
C GLY A 391 64.83 44.55 43.31
N VAL A 392 65.58 43.74 44.09
CA VAL A 392 66.21 44.08 45.42
C VAL A 392 65.21 44.17 46.62
N ARG A 393 65.36 43.60 47.84
CA ARG A 393 66.46 43.13 48.71
C ARG A 393 65.92 42.27 49.90
N SER A 394 66.78 41.36 50.38
CA SER A 394 67.14 41.09 51.80
C SER A 394 66.29 40.26 52.80
N ARG A 395 66.98 39.22 53.30
CA ARG A 395 67.12 38.70 54.69
C ARG A 395 65.97 37.99 55.41
N GLY A 396 66.22 36.70 55.68
CA GLY A 396 66.57 36.23 57.03
C GLY A 396 65.47 35.50 57.80
N GLY A 397 65.81 34.30 58.31
CA GLY A 397 65.02 33.52 59.26
C GLY A 397 64.96 32.05 58.88
#